data_AF-A0A382HNG2-F1
#
_entry.id   AF-A0A382HNG2-F1
#
_cell.length_a   1.000
_cell.length_b   1.000
_cell.length_c   1.000
_cell.angle_alpha   90.00
_cell.angle_beta   90.00
_cell.angle_gamma   90.00
#
_symmetry.space_group_name_H-M   'P 1'
#
loop_
_entity.id
_entity.type
_entity.pdbx_description
1 polymer ?
#
loop_
_entity_poly.entity_id
_entity_poly.type
_entity_poly.pdbx_seq_one_letter_code
_entity_poly.pdbx_strand_id
1 'polypeptide(L)'
;VGDRFYLEQRAKTGSCIGYQSFRRKRMAWEEDKKQQAIEMYTDEEPTPETSMEIVKIIAEELSESPNGVRMILTRAGVYIKKNPSAGNSSGKTSRISKAECHQMLVDAVGSLGGSLDMDIISKISGKAAKHIAEQIVSN
;
A
#
# COMPACT_ATOMS: atom_id res chain seq x y z
N VAL A 1 7.24 2.47 38.98
CA VAL A 1 8.48 1.72 38.63
C VAL A 1 9.42 2.71 37.98
N GLY A 2 10.57 3.00 38.59
CA GLY A 2 11.44 4.10 38.13
C GLY A 2 12.28 3.72 36.90
N ASP A 3 12.64 4.72 36.10
CA ASP A 3 13.44 4.58 34.87
C ASP A 3 14.73 3.77 35.05
N ARG A 4 15.35 3.82 36.23
CA ARG A 4 16.56 3.06 36.57
C ARG A 4 16.33 1.54 36.51
N PHE A 5 15.24 1.07 37.10
CA PHE A 5 14.87 -0.35 37.05
C PHE A 5 14.57 -0.79 35.63
N TYR A 6 13.91 0.08 34.85
CA TYR A 6 13.55 -0.19 33.48
C TYR A 6 14.78 -0.35 32.57
N LEU A 7 15.77 0.54 32.72
CA LEU A 7 17.04 0.49 31.99
C LEU A 7 17.88 -0.71 32.39
N GLU A 8 17.92 -1.05 33.69
CA GLU A 8 18.69 -2.19 34.20
C GLU A 8 18.10 -3.53 33.73
N GLN A 9 16.76 -3.66 33.72
CA GLN A 9 16.08 -4.82 33.14
C GLN A 9 16.37 -4.90 31.63
N ARG A 10 16.26 -3.80 30.89
CA ARG A 10 16.58 -3.78 29.45
C ARG A 10 18.02 -4.21 29.16
N ALA A 11 18.98 -3.81 30.00
CA ALA A 11 20.39 -4.20 29.85
C ALA A 11 20.64 -5.69 30.15
N LYS A 12 19.93 -6.27 31.12
CA LYS A 12 20.11 -7.68 31.53
C LYS A 12 19.36 -8.67 30.62
N THR A 13 18.13 -8.35 30.22
CA THR A 13 17.25 -9.30 29.49
C THR A 13 17.06 -8.94 28.02
N GLY A 14 17.53 -7.77 27.58
CA GLY A 14 17.33 -7.27 26.22
C GLY A 14 15.89 -6.86 25.87
N SER A 15 14.96 -6.96 26.84
CA SER A 15 13.54 -6.68 26.64
C SER A 15 12.84 -6.34 27.97
N CYS A 16 12.01 -5.31 27.98
CA CYS A 16 11.22 -4.90 29.14
C CYS A 16 9.77 -4.55 28.73
N ILE A 17 8.83 -4.58 29.69
CA ILE A 17 7.40 -4.34 29.43
C ILE A 17 7.18 -2.93 28.89
N GLY A 18 6.65 -2.77 27.67
CA GLY A 18 6.55 -1.47 26.97
C GLY A 18 7.73 -1.14 26.05
N TYR A 19 8.78 -1.97 25.99
CA TYR A 19 9.85 -1.83 25.02
C TYR A 19 9.43 -2.43 23.68
N GLN A 20 9.08 -1.56 22.74
CA GLN A 20 8.88 -1.94 21.36
C GLN A 20 10.26 -2.06 20.69
N SER A 21 10.76 -3.29 20.59
CA SER A 21 11.94 -3.54 19.75
C SER A 21 11.56 -3.26 18.30
N PHE A 22 11.99 -2.11 17.77
CA PHE A 22 12.07 -1.91 16.34
C PHE A 22 13.18 -2.81 15.83
N ARG A 23 12.90 -4.10 15.65
CA ARG A 23 13.80 -4.99 14.92
C ARG A 23 14.01 -4.37 13.55
N ARG A 24 15.15 -3.68 13.37
CA ARG A 24 15.62 -3.24 12.06
C ARG A 24 15.81 -4.50 11.26
N LYS A 25 14.83 -4.81 10.40
CA LYS A 25 14.89 -5.93 9.47
C LYS A 25 16.18 -5.73 8.67
N ARG A 26 17.06 -6.74 8.64
CA ARG A 26 18.27 -6.64 7.80
C ARG A 26 17.81 -6.29 6.39
N MET A 27 18.41 -5.24 5.82
CA MET A 27 18.13 -4.85 4.45
C MET A 27 18.62 -6.00 3.56
N ALA A 28 17.71 -6.64 2.84
CA ALA A 28 18.06 -7.76 1.96
C ALA A 28 18.91 -7.33 0.75
N TRP A 29 19.01 -6.01 0.52
CA TRP A 29 19.78 -5.42 -0.55
C TRP A 29 21.04 -4.77 0.02
N GLU A 30 22.18 -5.39 -0.26
CA GLU A 30 23.50 -4.79 -0.08
C GLU A 30 23.69 -3.62 -1.04
N GLU A 31 24.56 -2.66 -0.70
CA GLU A 31 24.71 -1.44 -1.48
C GLU A 31 25.25 -1.71 -2.89
N ASP A 32 26.24 -2.59 -3.00
CA ASP A 32 26.83 -2.99 -4.29
C ASP A 32 25.79 -3.58 -5.24
N LYS A 33 24.89 -4.44 -4.71
CA LYS A 33 23.82 -5.07 -5.51
C LYS A 33 22.78 -4.04 -5.98
N LYS A 34 22.52 -2.99 -5.19
CA LYS A 34 21.62 -1.91 -5.61
C LYS A 34 22.26 -1.08 -6.72
N GLN A 35 23.54 -0.74 -6.56
CA GLN A 35 24.27 0.04 -7.54
C GLN A 35 24.35 -0.70 -8.87
N GLN A 36 24.67 -2.01 -8.83
CA GLN A 36 24.66 -2.88 -10.00
C GLN A 36 23.29 -2.88 -10.70
N ALA A 37 22.18 -2.99 -9.96
CA ALA A 37 20.84 -2.95 -10.54
C ALA A 37 20.51 -1.59 -11.19
N ILE A 38 21.03 -0.49 -10.65
CA ILE A 38 20.84 0.86 -11.20
C ILE A 38 21.64 1.02 -12.49
N GLU A 39 22.91 0.63 -12.49
CA GLU A 39 23.81 0.70 -13.66
C GLU A 39 23.26 -0.11 -14.83
N MET A 40 22.94 -1.40 -14.60
CA MET A 40 22.34 -2.25 -15.63
C MET A 40 21.04 -1.66 -16.21
N TYR A 41 20.26 -0.97 -15.37
CA TYR A 41 19.02 -0.35 -15.82
C TYR A 41 19.27 0.93 -16.62
N THR A 42 20.26 1.74 -16.26
CA THR A 42 20.58 2.98 -16.98
C THR A 42 21.30 2.72 -18.31
N ASP A 43 22.11 1.66 -18.38
CA ASP A 43 22.89 1.30 -19.57
C ASP A 43 21.98 0.81 -20.72
N GLU A 44 20.83 0.22 -20.40
CA GLU A 44 19.84 -0.30 -21.35
C GLU A 44 18.88 0.79 -21.91
N GLU A 45 19.15 2.07 -21.64
CA GLU A 45 18.35 3.23 -22.08
C GLU A 45 16.82 2.99 -22.00
N PRO A 46 16.27 2.89 -20.78
CA PRO A 46 14.91 2.41 -20.57
C PRO A 46 13.89 3.37 -21.19
N THR A 47 12.89 2.80 -21.86
CA THR A 47 11.72 3.54 -22.36
C THR A 47 10.47 3.09 -21.62
N PRO A 48 9.34 3.84 -21.66
CA PRO A 48 8.10 3.42 -21.00
C PRO A 48 7.56 2.05 -21.46
N GLU A 49 7.94 1.59 -22.66
CA GLU A 49 7.55 0.26 -23.17
C GLU A 49 8.54 -0.82 -22.73
N THR A 50 9.85 -0.55 -22.80
CA THR A 50 10.92 -1.52 -22.48
C THR A 50 11.24 -1.61 -20.99
N SER A 51 10.86 -0.61 -20.18
CA SER A 51 11.26 -0.53 -18.76
C SER A 51 10.87 -1.75 -17.94
N MET A 52 9.73 -2.38 -18.23
CA MET A 52 9.27 -3.58 -17.55
C MET A 52 10.00 -4.85 -18.00
N GLU A 53 10.54 -4.88 -19.21
CA GLU A 53 11.32 -6.00 -19.74
C GLU A 53 12.72 -5.98 -19.14
N ILE A 54 13.37 -4.80 -19.12
CA ILE A 54 14.68 -4.59 -18.49
C ILE A 54 14.62 -4.96 -17.01
N VAL A 55 13.56 -4.56 -16.28
CA VAL A 55 13.37 -4.95 -14.87
C VAL A 55 13.27 -6.46 -14.67
N LYS A 56 12.69 -7.20 -15.62
CA LYS A 56 12.62 -8.67 -15.53
C LYS A 56 13.98 -9.31 -15.76
N ILE A 57 14.72 -8.84 -16.76
CA ILE A 57 16.07 -9.33 -17.07
C ILE A 57 16.99 -9.14 -15.86
N ILE A 58 17.02 -7.93 -15.29
CA ILE A 58 17.82 -7.62 -14.09
C ILE A 58 17.38 -8.48 -12.89
N ALA A 59 16.09 -8.73 -12.74
CA ALA A 59 15.57 -9.56 -11.66
C ALA A 59 16.02 -11.02 -11.79
N GLU A 60 16.03 -11.57 -13.01
CA GLU A 60 16.53 -12.92 -13.30
C GLU A 60 18.04 -13.02 -13.04
N GLU A 61 18.82 -12.04 -13.50
CA GLU A 61 20.28 -12.03 -13.34
C GLU A 61 20.71 -11.87 -11.88
N LEU A 62 20.04 -10.99 -11.12
CA LEU A 62 20.32 -10.77 -9.70
C LEU A 62 19.62 -11.78 -8.77
N SER A 63 18.86 -12.75 -9.32
CA SER A 63 18.03 -13.69 -8.55
C SER A 63 17.11 -13.00 -7.54
N GLU A 64 16.51 -11.89 -7.94
CA GLU A 64 15.59 -11.08 -7.13
C GLU A 64 14.20 -11.03 -7.74
N SER A 65 13.21 -10.57 -6.95
CA SER A 65 11.88 -10.35 -7.52
C SER A 65 11.85 -9.08 -8.41
N PRO A 66 11.11 -9.06 -9.53
CA PRO A 66 10.94 -7.86 -10.35
C PRO A 66 10.40 -6.66 -9.56
N ASN A 67 9.56 -6.92 -8.56
CA ASN A 67 9.08 -5.86 -7.66
C ASN A 67 10.19 -5.32 -6.73
N GLY A 68 11.10 -6.18 -6.28
CA GLY A 68 12.29 -5.78 -5.52
C GLY A 68 13.19 -4.83 -6.33
N VAL A 69 13.51 -5.21 -7.57
CA VAL A 69 14.27 -4.36 -8.50
C VAL A 69 13.56 -3.03 -8.72
N ARG A 70 12.25 -3.04 -9.02
CA ARG A 70 11.45 -1.82 -9.19
C ARG A 70 11.50 -0.92 -7.97
N MET A 71 11.47 -1.49 -6.75
CA MET A 71 11.57 -0.73 -5.51
C MET A 71 12.93 -0.02 -5.39
N ILE A 72 14.03 -0.67 -5.77
CA ILE A 72 15.37 -0.05 -5.77
C ILE A 72 15.43 1.09 -6.79
N LEU A 73 15.03 0.83 -8.05
CA LEU A 73 15.05 1.82 -9.12
C LEU A 73 14.14 3.03 -8.82
N THR A 74 12.98 2.80 -8.19
CA THR A 74 12.06 3.87 -7.77
C THR A 74 12.66 4.69 -6.63
N ARG A 75 13.34 4.05 -5.67
CA ARG A 75 14.05 4.76 -4.59
C ARG A 75 15.25 5.55 -5.10
N ALA A 76 15.90 5.07 -6.15
CA ALA A 76 16.98 5.75 -6.86
C ALA A 76 16.48 6.86 -7.81
N GLY A 77 15.18 6.92 -8.08
CA GLY A 77 14.58 7.93 -8.97
C GLY A 77 14.76 7.69 -10.46
N VAL A 78 15.42 6.60 -10.88
CA VAL A 78 15.69 6.29 -12.29
C VAL A 78 14.56 5.52 -12.98
N TYR A 79 13.64 4.91 -12.22
CA TYR A 79 12.61 4.05 -12.79
C TYR A 79 11.60 4.80 -13.69
N ILE A 80 11.49 4.36 -14.94
CA ILE A 80 10.52 4.90 -15.91
C ILE A 80 9.25 4.06 -15.88
N LYS A 81 8.16 4.65 -15.37
CA LYS A 81 6.85 4.01 -15.32
C LYS A 81 6.27 3.89 -16.73
N LYS A 82 5.67 2.74 -17.05
CA LYS A 82 4.88 2.57 -18.26
C LYS A 82 3.78 3.63 -18.34
N ASN A 83 3.64 4.26 -19.51
CA ASN A 83 2.55 5.20 -19.76
C ASN A 83 1.23 4.50 -19.46
N PRO A 84 0.33 5.10 -18.66
CA PRO A 84 -1.00 4.55 -18.53
C PRO A 84 -1.60 4.57 -19.95
N SER A 85 -1.80 3.39 -20.54
CA SER A 85 -2.69 3.29 -21.69
C SER A 85 -3.99 4.00 -21.30
N ALA A 86 -4.60 4.74 -22.23
CA ALA A 86 -5.86 5.45 -22.04
C ALA A 86 -7.06 4.49 -21.82
N GLY A 87 -6.83 3.35 -21.18
CA GLY A 87 -7.84 2.44 -20.65
C GLY A 87 -8.47 3.06 -19.41
N ASN A 88 -9.68 3.54 -19.59
CA ASN A 88 -10.73 3.78 -18.60
C ASN A 88 -10.28 3.70 -17.13
N SER A 89 -10.01 4.86 -16.52
CA SER A 89 -9.74 5.01 -15.09
C SER A 89 -10.96 4.74 -14.18
N SER A 90 -11.86 3.84 -14.58
CA SER A 90 -13.03 3.39 -13.81
C SER A 90 -12.69 2.43 -12.67
N GLY A 91 -11.42 2.02 -12.54
CA GLY A 91 -11.00 0.96 -11.61
C GLY A 91 -10.30 1.41 -10.34
N LYS A 92 -9.93 2.69 -10.17
CA LYS A 92 -9.31 3.14 -8.92
C LYS A 92 -10.41 3.34 -7.89
N THR A 93 -10.80 2.25 -7.21
CA THR A 93 -11.57 2.35 -5.97
C THR A 93 -10.71 3.17 -5.01
N SER A 94 -10.96 4.49 -4.94
CA SER A 94 -10.47 5.32 -3.84
C SER A 94 -10.80 4.55 -2.55
N ARG A 95 -9.87 4.46 -1.60
CA ARG A 95 -10.22 3.87 -0.30
C ARG A 95 -11.32 4.74 0.29
N ILE A 96 -12.55 4.26 0.21
CA ILE A 96 -13.70 4.94 0.79
C ILE A 96 -13.84 4.41 2.21
N SER A 97 -14.03 5.31 3.17
CA SER A 97 -14.22 4.89 4.55
C SER A 97 -15.57 4.20 4.70
N LYS A 98 -15.63 3.16 5.55
CA LYS A 98 -16.87 2.41 5.80
C LYS A 98 -17.93 3.32 6.44
N ALA A 99 -17.51 4.22 7.32
CA ALA A 99 -18.39 5.17 8.00
C ALA A 99 -19.06 6.15 7.03
N GLU A 100 -18.30 6.76 6.11
CA GLU A 100 -18.88 7.66 5.11
C GLU A 100 -19.88 6.93 4.20
N CYS A 101 -19.56 5.71 3.75
CA CYS A 101 -20.50 4.92 2.94
C CYS A 101 -21.80 4.59 3.68
N HIS A 102 -21.72 4.33 4.98
CA HIS A 102 -22.88 4.02 5.82
C HIS A 102 -23.73 5.26 6.05
N GLN A 103 -23.10 6.42 6.28
CA GLN A 103 -23.82 7.68 6.42
C GLN A 103 -24.55 8.05 5.13
N MET A 104 -23.89 7.93 3.97
CA MET A 104 -24.52 8.16 2.67
C MET A 104 -25.77 7.30 2.44
N LEU A 105 -25.76 6.05 2.91
CA LEU A 105 -26.91 5.16 2.81
C LEU A 105 -28.05 5.57 3.75
N VAL A 106 -27.73 5.96 4.99
CA VAL A 106 -28.73 6.48 5.95
C VAL A 106 -29.37 7.76 5.41
N ASP A 107 -28.58 8.69 4.88
CA ASP A 107 -29.05 9.96 4.34
C ASP A 107 -29.94 9.75 3.10
N ALA A 108 -29.55 8.84 2.19
CA ALA A 108 -30.32 8.49 1.01
C ALA A 108 -31.68 7.89 1.36
N VAL A 109 -31.74 6.98 2.34
CA VAL A 109 -33.01 6.38 2.78
C VAL A 109 -33.85 7.35 3.61
N GLY A 110 -33.21 8.19 4.44
CA GLY A 110 -33.89 9.24 5.19
C GLY A 110 -34.60 10.26 4.29
N SER A 111 -34.03 10.54 3.12
CA SER A 111 -34.66 11.39 2.09
C SER A 111 -35.97 10.81 1.54
N LEU A 112 -36.15 9.48 1.61
CA LEU A 112 -37.38 8.77 1.26
C LEU A 112 -38.32 8.54 2.46
N GLY A 113 -37.97 9.04 3.65
CA GLY A 113 -38.76 8.89 4.87
C GLY A 113 -38.61 7.53 5.57
N GLY A 114 -37.62 6.72 5.19
CA GLY A 114 -37.32 5.44 5.84
C GLY A 114 -36.32 5.58 6.99
N SER A 115 -36.40 4.69 7.98
CA SER A 115 -35.37 4.52 9.02
C SER A 115 -34.69 3.16 8.88
N LEU A 116 -33.37 3.13 9.02
CA LEU A 116 -32.57 1.92 8.96
C LEU A 116 -31.96 1.63 10.33
N ASP A 117 -31.91 0.35 10.67
CA ASP A 117 -31.24 -0.12 11.89
C ASP A 117 -29.72 -0.07 11.72
N MET A 118 -29.06 0.69 12.60
CA MET A 118 -27.61 0.87 12.59
C MET A 118 -26.87 -0.45 12.86
N ASP A 119 -27.48 -1.38 13.60
CA ASP A 119 -26.90 -2.71 13.85
C ASP A 119 -26.87 -3.55 12.57
N ILE A 120 -27.84 -3.37 11.68
CA ILE A 120 -27.88 -4.01 10.36
C ILE A 120 -26.87 -3.34 9.42
N ILE A 121 -26.85 -2.01 9.37
CA ILE A 121 -25.91 -1.24 8.52
C ILE A 121 -24.46 -1.60 8.83
N SER A 122 -24.12 -1.77 10.12
CA SER A 122 -22.78 -2.15 10.57
C SER A 122 -22.27 -3.46 9.94
N LYS A 123 -23.17 -4.40 9.61
CA LYS A 123 -22.86 -5.70 9.00
C LYS A 123 -22.63 -5.61 7.49
N ILE A 124 -23.04 -4.51 6.84
CA ILE A 124 -22.88 -4.31 5.40
C ILE A 124 -21.48 -3.77 5.11
N SER A 125 -20.84 -4.25 4.02
CA SER A 125 -19.56 -3.69 3.56
C SER A 125 -19.74 -2.26 3.03
N GLY A 126 -18.77 -1.37 3.26
CA GLY A 126 -18.89 0.03 2.80
C GLY A 126 -19.10 0.15 1.28
N LYS A 127 -18.50 -0.76 0.49
CA LYS A 127 -18.68 -0.78 -0.97
C LYS A 127 -20.10 -1.17 -1.38
N ALA A 128 -20.71 -2.14 -0.69
CA ALA A 128 -22.10 -2.52 -0.91
C ALA A 128 -23.08 -1.41 -0.47
N ALA A 129 -22.84 -0.79 0.68
CA ALA A 129 -23.66 0.32 1.17
C ALA A 129 -23.66 1.51 0.19
N LYS A 130 -22.47 1.87 -0.33
CA LYS A 130 -22.34 2.91 -1.36
C LYS A 130 -23.12 2.56 -2.63
N HIS A 131 -22.98 1.34 -3.14
CA HIS A 131 -23.71 0.91 -4.34
C HIS A 131 -25.23 1.01 -4.15
N ILE A 132 -25.74 0.60 -2.99
CA ILE A 132 -27.18 0.70 -2.67
C ILE A 132 -27.61 2.17 -2.58
N ALA A 133 -26.84 3.02 -1.90
CA ALA A 133 -27.13 4.46 -1.79
C ALA A 133 -27.16 5.15 -3.16
N GLU A 134 -26.21 4.84 -4.05
CA GLU A 134 -26.18 5.38 -5.42
C GLU A 134 -27.41 4.97 -6.24
N GLN A 135 -27.89 3.73 -6.10
CA GLN A 135 -29.11 3.26 -6.77
C GLN A 135 -30.36 3.95 -6.24
N ILE A 136 -30.40 4.30 -4.96
CA ILE A 136 -31.53 5.02 -4.34
C ILE A 136 -31.57 6.48 -4.82
N VAL A 137 -30.43 7.17 -4.88
CA VAL A 137 -30.36 8.58 -5.30
C VAL A 137 -30.57 8.75 -6.81
N SER A 138 -30.26 7.73 -7.61
CA SER A 138 -30.42 7.77 -9.07
C SER A 138 -31.86 7.54 -9.57
N ASN A 139 -32.80 7.29 -8.66
CA ASN A 139 -34.19 6.90 -8.94
C ASN A 139 -35.14 7.97 -8.39
#